data_AF-A0A7R7CE14-F1
#
_entry.id   AF-A0A7R7CE14-F1
#
_cell.length_a   1.000
_cell.length_b   1.000
_cell.length_c   1.000
_cell.angle_alpha   90.00
_cell.angle_beta   90.00
_cell.angle_gamma   90.00
#
_symmetry.space_group_name_H-M   'P 1'
#
loop_
_entity.id
_entity.type
_entity.pdbx_description
1 polymer ?
#
loop_
_entity_poly.entity_id
_entity_poly.type
_entity_poly.pdbx_seq_one_letter_code
_entity_poly.pdbx_strand_id
1 'polypeptide(L)'
;MEFAFPWPLSQGEWLAWASAAVTVLFGLLLLFAPGISLRVLRLQPTAEHPEAIAGARATMSGFYLGTGLCCILLAQPLLYMALGFSWLLTGFGRIISMLSDRGNTAYNWSAVVVELVLAALPLGFAFGFLP
;
A
#
# COMPACT_ATOMS: atom_id res chain seq x y z
N MET A 1 -31.34 -0.30 6.74
CA MET A 1 -30.35 -0.30 5.64
C MET A 1 -29.83 -1.72 5.53
N GLU A 2 -30.07 -2.40 4.41
CA GLU A 2 -29.41 -3.68 4.15
C GLU A 2 -27.94 -3.40 3.90
N PHE A 3 -27.05 -3.98 4.71
CA PHE A 3 -25.61 -3.91 4.48
C PHE A 3 -25.26 -4.85 3.33
N ALA A 4 -25.41 -4.37 2.11
CA ALA A 4 -24.88 -5.04 0.93
C ALA A 4 -23.38 -4.72 0.84
N PHE A 5 -22.55 -5.75 0.72
CA PHE A 5 -21.13 -5.57 0.45
C PHE A 5 -20.95 -5.01 -0.97
N PRO A 6 -20.21 -3.91 -1.17
CA PRO A 6 -20.06 -3.29 -2.47
C PRO A 6 -19.05 -4.08 -3.33
N TRP A 7 -19.54 -5.14 -3.96
CA TRP A 7 -18.73 -5.94 -4.88
C TRP A 7 -18.38 -5.14 -6.13
N PRO A 8 -17.12 -5.22 -6.62
CA PRO A 8 -16.73 -4.55 -7.85
C PRO A 8 -17.55 -5.02 -9.05
N LEU A 9 -18.02 -4.07 -9.86
CA LEU A 9 -18.91 -4.32 -11.00
C LEU A 9 -18.19 -4.20 -12.35
N SER A 10 -17.08 -3.47 -12.40
CA SER A 10 -16.29 -3.26 -13.63
C SER A 10 -14.87 -3.81 -13.52
N GLN A 11 -14.22 -4.01 -14.67
CA GLN A 11 -12.84 -4.51 -14.70
C GLN A 11 -11.88 -3.53 -14.04
N GLY A 12 -12.03 -2.23 -14.29
CA GLY A 12 -11.26 -1.17 -13.65
C GLY A 12 -11.45 -1.17 -12.14
N GLU A 13 -12.69 -1.37 -11.67
CA GLU A 13 -12.98 -1.44 -10.23
C GLU A 13 -12.33 -2.68 -9.60
N TRP A 14 -12.34 -3.83 -10.28
CA TRP A 14 -11.63 -5.03 -9.82
C TRP A 14 -10.12 -4.81 -9.67
N LEU A 15 -9.50 -4.05 -10.58
CA LEU A 15 -8.08 -3.70 -10.51
C LEU A 15 -7.79 -2.77 -9.32
N ALA A 16 -8.64 -1.76 -9.10
CA ALA A 16 -8.54 -0.85 -7.95
C ALA A 16 -8.73 -1.62 -6.62
N TRP A 17 -9.73 -2.50 -6.58
CA TRP A 17 -10.01 -3.37 -5.43
C TRP A 17 -8.86 -4.32 -5.14
N ALA A 18 -8.23 -4.91 -6.17
CA ALA A 18 -7.06 -5.77 -6.00
C ALA A 18 -5.88 -5.02 -5.37
N SER A 19 -5.62 -3.77 -5.78
CA SER A 19 -4.62 -2.92 -5.13
C SER A 19 -4.95 -2.69 -3.65
N ALA A 20 -6.22 -2.42 -3.32
CA ALA A 20 -6.67 -2.28 -1.93
C ALA A 20 -6.46 -3.59 -1.14
N ALA A 21 -6.79 -4.74 -1.71
CA ALA A 21 -6.61 -6.05 -1.09
C ALA A 21 -5.13 -6.37 -0.80
N VAL A 22 -4.23 -6.09 -1.76
CA VAL A 22 -2.78 -6.23 -1.56
C VAL A 22 -2.29 -5.29 -0.44
N THR A 23 -2.81 -4.06 -0.41
CA THR A 23 -2.47 -3.08 0.63
C THR A 23 -2.92 -3.56 2.02
N VAL A 24 -4.13 -4.10 2.14
CA VAL A 24 -4.63 -4.69 3.39
C VAL A 24 -3.77 -5.88 3.79
N LEU A 25 -3.43 -6.78 2.87
CA LEU A 25 -2.58 -7.93 3.16
C LEU A 25 -1.21 -7.49 3.68
N PHE A 26 -0.61 -6.48 3.06
CA PHE A 26 0.66 -5.92 3.51
C PHE A 26 0.53 -5.28 4.90
N GLY A 27 -0.55 -4.56 5.17
CA GLY A 27 -0.88 -4.03 6.49
C GLY A 27 -1.05 -5.14 7.55
N LEU A 28 -1.70 -6.24 7.21
CA LEU A 28 -1.86 -7.40 8.11
C LEU A 28 -0.51 -8.07 8.40
N LEU A 29 0.36 -8.21 7.40
CA LEU A 29 1.72 -8.73 7.60
C LEU A 29 2.54 -7.82 8.53
N LEU A 30 2.44 -6.50 8.37
CA LEU A 30 3.09 -5.54 9.27
C LEU A 30 2.52 -5.62 10.71
N LEU A 31 1.20 -5.77 10.84
CA LEU A 31 0.53 -5.84 12.13
C LEU A 31 0.84 -7.11 12.90
N PHE A 32 0.80 -8.27 12.24
CA PHE A 32 0.89 -9.58 12.90
C PHE A 32 2.28 -10.21 12.82
N ALA A 33 3.00 -10.00 11.72
CA ALA A 33 4.31 -10.60 11.44
C ALA A 33 5.41 -9.55 11.13
N PRO A 34 5.64 -8.56 12.01
CA PRO A 34 6.54 -7.42 11.74
C PRO A 34 7.99 -7.86 11.46
N GLY A 35 8.48 -8.94 12.08
CA GLY A 35 9.84 -9.44 11.81
C GLY A 35 10.05 -9.90 10.36
N ILE A 36 9.02 -10.52 9.77
CA ILE A 36 9.03 -10.91 8.35
C ILE A 36 8.94 -9.66 7.48
N SER A 37 8.00 -8.77 7.79
CA SER A 37 7.74 -7.54 7.03
C SER A 37 8.95 -6.61 7.00
N LEU A 38 9.61 -6.40 8.15
CA LEU A 38 10.83 -5.60 8.22
C LEU A 38 11.97 -6.25 7.42
N ARG A 39 12.13 -7.58 7.48
CA ARG A 39 13.13 -8.28 6.67
C ARG A 39 12.85 -8.16 5.17
N VAL A 40 11.59 -8.24 4.74
CA VAL A 40 11.19 -7.99 3.35
C VAL A 40 11.60 -6.57 2.95
N LEU A 41 11.31 -5.58 3.80
CA LEU A 41 11.72 -4.18 3.62
C LEU A 41 13.24 -3.94 3.78
N ARG A 42 14.03 -4.99 4.04
CA ARG A 42 15.47 -4.94 4.34
C ARG A 42 15.82 -4.06 5.55
N LEU A 43 14.88 -3.90 6.47
CA LEU A 43 15.06 -3.24 7.76
C LEU A 43 15.45 -4.27 8.81
N GLN A 44 16.39 -3.89 9.68
CA GLN A 44 16.82 -4.70 10.82
C GLN A 44 16.53 -3.94 12.11
N PRO A 45 15.55 -4.38 12.92
CA PRO A 45 15.30 -3.78 14.22
C PRO A 45 16.40 -4.20 15.20
N THR A 46 16.95 -3.24 15.94
CA THR A 46 17.89 -3.51 17.03
C THR A 46 17.13 -3.93 18.29
N ALA A 47 17.66 -4.88 19.06
CA ALA A 47 17.03 -5.36 20.29
C ALA A 47 16.85 -4.26 21.36
N GLU A 48 17.71 -3.24 21.32
CA GLU A 48 17.67 -2.06 22.20
C GLU A 48 16.49 -1.13 21.89
N HIS A 49 15.86 -1.27 20.72
CA HIS A 49 14.81 -0.38 20.25
C HIS A 49 13.54 -1.15 19.83
N PRO A 50 12.75 -1.65 20.81
CA PRO A 50 11.47 -2.32 20.53
C PRO A 50 10.46 -1.40 19.82
N GLU A 51 10.68 -0.09 19.83
CA GLU A 51 9.85 0.90 19.14
C GLU A 51 9.83 0.67 17.62
N ALA A 52 10.86 0.06 17.04
CA ALA A 52 10.88 -0.30 15.62
C ALA A 52 9.78 -1.32 15.27
N ILE A 53 9.55 -2.30 16.15
CA ILE A 53 8.46 -3.26 16.01
C ILE A 53 7.12 -2.59 16.26
N ALA A 54 7.04 -1.72 17.27
CA ALA A 54 5.83 -0.96 17.56
C ALA A 54 5.42 -0.07 16.38
N GLY A 55 6.36 0.62 15.73
CA GLY A 55 6.12 1.46 14.56
C GLY A 55 5.57 0.68 13.36
N ALA A 56 6.08 -0.55 13.15
CA ALA A 56 5.55 -1.45 12.13
C ALA A 56 4.10 -1.87 12.42
N ARG A 57 3.78 -2.22 13.67
CA ARG A 57 2.43 -2.65 14.11
C ARG A 57 1.43 -1.51 14.31
N ALA A 58 1.91 -0.27 14.44
CA ALA A 58 1.08 0.90 14.66
C ALA A 58 0.95 1.70 13.37
N THR A 59 1.82 2.69 13.16
CA THR A 59 1.71 3.64 12.05
C THR A 59 1.73 2.95 10.70
N MET A 60 2.67 2.04 10.44
CA MET A 60 2.80 1.43 9.11
C MET A 60 1.59 0.57 8.77
N SER A 61 1.22 -0.39 9.62
CA SER A 61 0.05 -1.24 9.37
C SER A 61 -1.26 -0.47 9.46
N GLY A 62 -1.39 0.47 10.40
CA GLY A 62 -2.63 1.20 10.65
C GLY A 62 -3.10 1.99 9.42
N PHE A 63 -2.21 2.71 8.75
CA PHE A 63 -2.56 3.45 7.54
C PHE A 63 -2.88 2.52 6.36
N TYR A 64 -2.12 1.42 6.18
CA TYR A 64 -2.43 0.46 5.11
C TYR A 64 -3.76 -0.26 5.33
N LEU A 65 -4.04 -0.70 6.55
CA LEU A 65 -5.29 -1.35 6.92
C LEU A 65 -6.45 -0.36 6.83
N GLY A 66 -6.33 0.83 7.41
CA GLY A 66 -7.37 1.83 7.40
C GLY A 66 -7.78 2.22 5.99
N THR A 67 -6.82 2.66 5.16
CA THR A 67 -7.10 3.08 3.79
C THR A 67 -7.59 1.92 2.93
N GLY A 68 -6.94 0.75 3.01
CA GLY A 68 -7.31 -0.42 2.22
C GLY A 68 -8.68 -0.99 2.57
N LEU A 69 -9.01 -1.12 3.87
CA LEU A 69 -10.33 -1.58 4.32
C LEU A 69 -11.42 -0.58 3.97
N CYS A 70 -11.18 0.73 4.12
CA CYS A 70 -12.14 1.75 3.66
C CYS A 70 -12.41 1.63 2.16
N CYS A 71 -11.39 1.38 1.33
CA CYS A 71 -11.58 1.14 -0.11
C CYS A 71 -12.46 -0.09 -0.37
N ILE A 72 -12.21 -1.21 0.32
CA ILE A 72 -12.94 -2.47 0.14
C ILE A 72 -14.39 -2.38 0.64
N LEU A 73 -14.60 -1.75 1.80
CA LEU A 73 -15.91 -1.73 2.46
C LEU A 73 -16.84 -0.64 1.93
N LEU A 74 -16.30 0.41 1.32
CA LEU A 74 -17.08 1.56 0.84
C LEU A 74 -17.06 1.73 -0.69
N ALA A 75 -16.07 1.16 -1.38
CA ALA A 75 -15.91 1.16 -2.85
C ALA A 75 -16.12 2.53 -3.52
N GLN A 76 -15.67 3.62 -2.87
CA GLN A 76 -15.84 4.97 -3.43
C GLN A 76 -14.65 5.34 -4.33
N PRO A 77 -14.88 5.93 -5.52
CA PRO A 77 -13.80 6.37 -6.41
C PRO A 77 -12.78 7.30 -5.75
N LEU A 78 -13.23 8.20 -4.86
CA LEU A 78 -12.35 9.10 -4.12
C LEU A 78 -11.44 8.37 -3.12
N LEU A 79 -11.90 7.24 -2.55
CA LEU A 79 -11.06 6.42 -1.66
C LEU A 79 -10.01 5.66 -2.45
N TYR A 80 -10.37 5.10 -3.61
CA TYR A 80 -9.40 4.51 -4.53
C TYR A 80 -8.39 5.56 -5.01
N MET A 81 -8.81 6.78 -5.31
CA MET A 81 -7.91 7.88 -5.64
C MET A 81 -6.93 8.17 -4.50
N ALA A 82 -7.41 8.23 -3.25
CA ALA A 82 -6.55 8.43 -2.08
C ALA A 82 -5.54 7.28 -1.90
N LEU A 83 -5.97 6.03 -2.08
CA LEU A 83 -5.09 4.86 -2.08
C LEU A 83 -4.01 4.95 -3.16
N GLY A 84 -4.42 5.31 -4.37
CA GLY A 84 -3.52 5.48 -5.51
C GLY A 84 -2.46 6.55 -5.28
N PHE A 85 -2.86 7.72 -4.76
CA PHE A 85 -1.91 8.76 -4.35
C PHE A 85 -1.02 8.32 -3.19
N SER A 86 -1.52 7.54 -2.23
CA SER A 86 -0.71 7.01 -1.13
C SER A 86 0.46 6.17 -1.66
N TRP A 87 0.19 5.27 -2.61
CA TRP A 87 1.23 4.46 -3.25
C TRP A 87 2.14 5.28 -4.18
N LEU A 88 1.59 6.24 -4.91
CA LEU A 88 2.37 7.13 -5.78
C LEU A 88 3.39 7.95 -4.97
N LEU A 89 2.95 8.53 -3.85
CA LEU A 89 3.81 9.27 -2.94
C LEU A 89 4.83 8.38 -2.23
N THR A 90 4.47 7.13 -1.93
CA THR A 90 5.41 6.14 -1.40
C THR A 90 6.53 5.84 -2.41
N GLY A 91 6.18 5.58 -3.67
CA GLY A 91 7.15 5.38 -4.75
C GLY A 91 8.00 6.62 -5.02
N PHE A 92 7.40 7.80 -4.98
CA PHE A 92 8.13 9.06 -5.09
C PHE A 92 9.15 9.25 -3.96
N GLY A 93 8.75 8.99 -2.71
CA GLY A 93 9.66 9.02 -1.56
C GLY A 93 10.82 8.04 -1.71
N ARG A 94 10.56 6.84 -2.25
CA ARG A 94 11.63 5.87 -2.56
C ARG A 94 12.58 6.38 -3.64
N ILE A 95 12.08 7.03 -4.69
CA ILE A 95 12.93 7.65 -5.71
C ILE A 95 13.85 8.71 -5.09
N ILE A 96 13.33 9.57 -4.20
CA ILE A 96 14.15 10.53 -3.47
C ILE A 96 15.26 9.81 -2.68
N SER A 97 14.92 8.78 -1.90
CA SER A 97 15.92 8.01 -1.14
C SER A 97 16.97 7.35 -2.04
N MET A 98 16.60 6.83 -3.21
CA MET A 98 17.59 6.28 -4.15
C MET A 98 18.58 7.34 -4.65
N LEU A 99 18.11 8.56 -4.90
CA LEU A 99 18.93 9.68 -5.36
C LEU A 99 19.82 10.24 -4.24
N SER A 100 19.32 10.28 -3.01
CA SER A 100 20.03 10.87 -1.86
C SER A 100 20.96 9.89 -1.14
N ASP A 101 20.56 8.63 -0.97
CA ASP A 101 21.19 7.69 -0.02
C ASP A 101 22.02 6.59 -0.71
N ARG A 102 22.41 6.80 -1.97
CA ARG A 102 23.05 5.78 -2.83
C ARG A 102 22.24 4.48 -2.92
N GLY A 103 20.92 4.58 -2.82
CA GLY A 103 19.99 3.44 -2.81
C GLY A 103 19.70 2.84 -4.18
N ASN A 104 20.52 3.09 -5.21
CA ASN A 104 20.29 2.61 -6.57
C ASN A 104 20.55 1.10 -6.71
N THR A 105 19.68 0.28 -6.11
CA THR A 105 19.78 -1.18 -6.07
C THR A 105 18.65 -1.82 -6.88
N ALA A 106 18.86 -3.02 -7.41
CA ALA A 106 17.83 -3.77 -8.13
C ALA A 106 16.57 -3.99 -7.26
N TYR A 107 16.75 -4.16 -5.95
CA TYR A 107 15.65 -4.27 -5.00
C TYR A 107 14.80 -2.99 -4.98
N ASN A 108 15.42 -1.81 -4.83
CA ASN A 108 14.65 -0.56 -4.79
C ASN A 108 13.95 -0.27 -6.12
N TRP A 109 14.56 -0.58 -7.27
CA TRP A 109 13.86 -0.49 -8.56
C TRP A 109 12.67 -1.43 -8.66
N SER A 110 12.83 -2.70 -8.28
CA SER A 110 11.71 -3.65 -8.28
C SER A 110 10.57 -3.17 -7.38
N ALA A 111 10.92 -2.57 -6.25
CA ALA A 111 9.97 -2.12 -5.27
C ALA A 111 9.28 -0.81 -5.72
N VAL A 112 9.97 0.10 -6.43
CA VAL A 112 9.35 1.25 -7.14
C VAL A 112 8.36 0.78 -8.19
N VAL A 113 8.68 -0.25 -8.98
CA VAL A 113 7.75 -0.79 -9.97
C VAL A 113 6.48 -1.30 -9.29
N VAL A 114 6.60 -2.05 -8.18
CA VAL A 114 5.44 -2.50 -7.41
C VAL A 114 4.61 -1.33 -6.90
N GLU A 115 5.24 -0.29 -6.36
CA GLU A 115 4.53 0.92 -5.87
C GLU A 115 3.80 1.66 -6.98
N LEU A 116 4.42 1.80 -8.15
CA LEU A 116 3.80 2.44 -9.31
C LEU A 116 2.65 1.61 -9.86
N VAL A 117 2.75 0.28 -9.87
CA VAL A 117 1.62 -0.60 -10.25
C VAL A 117 0.48 -0.44 -9.25
N LEU A 118 0.76 -0.53 -7.94
CA LEU A 118 -0.27 -0.36 -6.90
C LEU A 118 -0.90 1.03 -6.90
N ALA A 119 -0.20 2.05 -7.38
CA ALA A 119 -0.73 3.38 -7.60
C ALA A 119 -1.58 3.48 -8.88
N ALA A 120 -1.08 2.94 -9.99
CA ALA A 120 -1.70 3.08 -11.31
C ALA A 120 -3.05 2.38 -11.42
N LEU A 121 -3.24 1.23 -10.76
CA LEU A 121 -4.50 0.48 -10.80
C LEU A 121 -5.68 1.31 -10.25
N PRO A 122 -5.66 1.82 -9.00
CA PRO A 122 -6.76 2.61 -8.47
C PRO A 122 -6.84 4.02 -9.06
N LEU A 123 -5.73 4.66 -9.46
CA LEU A 123 -5.78 5.96 -10.16
C LEU A 123 -6.37 5.83 -11.56
N GLY A 124 -6.02 4.77 -12.28
CA GLY A 124 -6.56 4.46 -13.61
C GLY A 124 -8.07 4.31 -13.57
N PHE A 125 -8.59 3.61 -12.57
CA PHE A 125 -10.03 3.53 -12.33
C PHE A 125 -10.63 4.87 -11.91
N ALA A 126 -10.06 5.54 -10.89
CA ALA A 126 -10.63 6.76 -10.34
C ALA A 126 -10.69 7.93 -11.34
N PHE A 127 -9.72 8.02 -12.26
CA PHE A 127 -9.73 9.02 -13.33
C PHE A 127 -10.48 8.59 -14.58
N GLY A 128 -11.04 7.36 -14.62
CA GLY A 128 -11.81 6.85 -15.76
C GLY A 128 -10.97 6.40 -16.96
N PHE A 129 -9.67 6.15 -16.78
CA PHE A 129 -8.82 5.56 -17.81
C PHE A 129 -9.01 4.04 -17.95
N LEU A 130 -9.49 3.38 -16.89
CA LEU A 130 -9.82 1.95 -16.86
C LEU A 130 -11.33 1.77 -16.69
N PRO A 131 -12.03 1.18 -17.67
CA PRO A 131 -13.48 0.99 -17.62
C PRO A 131 -13.90 -0.09 -16.61
#